data_AF-A0A182EUW5-F1
#
_entry.id   AF-A0A182EUW5-F1
#
_cell.length_a   1.000
_cell.length_b   1.000
_cell.length_c   1.000
_cell.angle_alpha   90.00
_cell.angle_beta   90.00
_cell.angle_gamma   90.00
#
_symmetry.space_group_name_H-M   'P 1'
#
loop_
_entity.id
_entity.type
_entity.pdbx_description
1 polymer ?
#
loop_
_entity_poly.entity_id
_entity_poly.type
_entity_poly.pdbx_seq_one_letter_code
_entity_poly.pdbx_strand_id
1 'polypeptide(L)'
;MPFCARISKTIMCMHGGISEGLTNLSQISKIKRPCDIPDMGLLADLTWADPDPAISGYEESPRGAASVFGQDALKSFCDRLGLELIIRAHQVVPEGYEFFGDRRLVTIFSAPSYCAQFNNAACVMKISEDLEISFAIHRPKKT
;
A
#
# COMPACT_ATOMS: atom_id res chain seq x y z
N MET A 1 6.43 -15.45 4.96
CA MET A 1 5.56 -14.98 3.85
C MET A 1 6.38 -14.15 2.87
N PRO A 2 5.93 -13.92 1.61
CA PRO A 2 6.48 -12.85 0.76
C PRO A 2 6.06 -11.46 1.26
N PHE A 3 6.86 -10.43 0.98
CA PHE A 3 6.56 -9.03 1.36
C PHE A 3 5.84 -8.25 0.26
N CYS A 4 6.13 -8.56 -1.00
CA CYS A 4 5.53 -7.89 -2.15
C CYS A 4 5.16 -8.91 -3.23
N ALA A 5 4.23 -8.51 -4.09
CA ALA A 5 3.92 -9.18 -5.35
C ALA A 5 3.99 -8.18 -6.51
N ARG A 6 4.20 -8.67 -7.73
CA ARG A 6 4.26 -7.85 -8.94
C ARG A 6 3.33 -8.43 -9.99
N ILE A 7 2.45 -7.60 -10.54
CA ILE A 7 1.46 -7.98 -11.58
C ILE A 7 1.83 -7.26 -12.87
N SER A 8 1.93 -8.01 -13.97
CA SER A 8 2.29 -7.52 -15.32
C SER A 8 3.47 -6.54 -15.38
N LYS A 9 4.43 -6.71 -14.47
CA LYS A 9 5.63 -5.86 -14.31
C LYS A 9 5.36 -4.40 -13.94
N THR A 10 4.18 -3.82 -14.14
CA THR A 10 3.95 -2.40 -13.86
C THR A 10 3.23 -2.15 -12.54
N ILE A 11 2.59 -3.16 -11.95
CA ILE A 11 1.83 -3.03 -10.70
C ILE A 11 2.59 -3.75 -9.58
N MET A 12 2.74 -3.08 -8.43
CA MET A 12 3.38 -3.66 -7.25
C MET A 12 2.42 -3.66 -6.06
N CYS A 13 2.32 -4.80 -5.38
CA CYS A 13 1.46 -4.98 -4.21
C CYS A 13 2.30 -5.14 -2.95
N MET A 14 1.89 -4.49 -1.85
CA MET A 14 2.46 -4.67 -0.50
C MET A 14 1.41 -4.38 0.57
N HIS A 15 1.68 -4.69 1.85
CA HIS A 15 0.75 -4.36 2.93
C HIS A 15 0.85 -2.88 3.34
N GLY A 16 2.08 -2.47 3.68
CA GLY A 16 2.50 -1.14 4.08
C GLY A 16 2.55 -0.18 2.89
N GLY A 17 3.70 0.42 2.64
CA GLY A 17 3.87 1.37 1.57
C GLY A 17 5.26 1.35 0.98
N ILE A 18 5.62 2.46 0.35
CA ILE A 18 6.92 2.62 -0.29
C ILE A 18 8.00 2.93 0.75
N SER A 19 9.25 2.61 0.41
CA SER A 19 10.41 2.89 1.25
C SER A 19 11.40 3.74 0.48
N GLU A 20 11.96 4.77 1.12
CA GLU A 20 13.10 5.52 0.58
C GLU A 20 14.28 4.60 0.31
N GLY A 21 14.48 3.58 1.17
CA GLY A 21 15.56 2.60 1.05
C GLY A 21 15.41 1.61 -0.10
N LEU A 22 14.25 1.56 -0.76
CA LEU A 22 14.03 0.69 -1.93
C LEU A 22 14.30 1.45 -3.23
N THR A 23 15.52 1.27 -3.74
CA THR A 23 15.99 1.89 -4.98
C THR A 23 16.04 0.90 -6.15
N ASN A 24 16.04 -0.41 -5.85
CA ASN A 24 16.06 -1.48 -6.85
C ASN A 24 15.25 -2.70 -6.37
N LEU A 25 14.37 -3.23 -7.22
CA LEU A 25 13.52 -4.39 -6.88
C LEU A 25 14.30 -5.66 -6.48
N SER A 26 15.57 -5.80 -6.91
CA SER A 26 16.45 -6.89 -6.48
C SER A 26 16.81 -6.84 -4.98
N GLN A 27 16.60 -5.71 -4.31
CA GLN A 27 16.76 -5.63 -2.85
C GLN A 27 15.73 -6.53 -2.15
N ILE A 28 14.51 -6.66 -2.69
CA ILE A 28 13.45 -7.49 -2.11
C ILE A 28 13.81 -8.98 -2.19
N SER A 29 14.39 -9.41 -3.31
CA SER A 29 14.79 -10.83 -3.47
C SER A 29 15.98 -11.23 -2.60
N LYS A 30 16.76 -10.27 -2.12
CA LYS A 30 17.89 -10.50 -1.21
C LYS A 30 17.48 -10.64 0.27
N ILE A 31 16.21 -10.39 0.60
CA ILE A 31 15.71 -10.54 1.97
C ILE A 31 15.73 -12.03 2.35
N LYS A 32 16.60 -12.36 3.31
CA LYS A 32 16.69 -13.71 3.87
C LYS A 32 15.48 -13.99 4.77
N ARG A 33 14.97 -15.22 4.70
CA ARG A 33 13.83 -15.70 5.51
C ARG A 33 14.22 -17.00 6.23
N PRO A 34 13.73 -17.24 7.47
CA PRO A 34 12.83 -16.37 8.24
C PRO A 34 13.52 -15.08 8.71
N CYS A 35 12.72 -14.04 8.94
CA CYS A 35 13.17 -12.77 9.50
C CYS A 35 12.01 -12.15 10.28
N ASP A 36 12.35 -11.38 11.30
CA ASP A 36 11.41 -10.51 12.00
C ASP A 36 11.32 -9.16 11.27
N ILE A 37 10.21 -8.45 11.48
CA ILE A 37 10.02 -7.10 10.94
C ILE A 37 10.61 -6.12 11.97
N PRO A 38 11.64 -5.33 11.61
CA PRO A 38 12.19 -4.29 12.47
C PRO A 38 11.23 -3.10 12.59
N ASP A 39 11.47 -2.20 13.54
CA ASP A 39 10.64 -0.99 13.73
C ASP A 39 10.84 0.03 12.60
N MET A 40 12.03 0.07 11.99
CA MET A 40 12.40 1.04 10.94
C MET A 40 13.13 0.38 9.76
N GLY A 41 13.11 1.08 8.63
CA GLY A 41 13.81 0.69 7.40
C GLY A 41 12.95 -0.13 6.45
N LEU A 42 13.58 -0.70 5.43
CA LEU A 42 12.90 -1.28 4.27
C LEU A 42 11.76 -2.26 4.61
N LEU A 43 12.00 -3.21 5.52
CA LEU A 43 11.00 -4.20 5.90
C LEU A 43 9.84 -3.59 6.70
N ALA A 44 10.15 -2.63 7.56
CA ALA A 44 9.14 -1.87 8.30
C ALA A 44 8.25 -1.12 7.31
N ASP A 45 8.84 -0.38 6.37
CA ASP A 45 8.10 0.44 5.41
C ASP A 45 7.17 -0.39 4.51
N LEU A 46 7.67 -1.50 3.97
CA LEU A 46 6.87 -2.40 3.12
C LEU A 46 5.66 -3.00 3.86
N THR A 47 5.64 -2.95 5.20
CA THR A 47 4.58 -3.53 6.04
C THR A 47 3.77 -2.49 6.82
N TRP A 48 4.32 -1.31 7.12
CA TRP A 48 3.71 -0.32 8.01
C TRP A 48 3.66 1.11 7.47
N ALA A 49 4.37 1.43 6.37
CA ALA A 49 4.36 2.80 5.85
C ALA A 49 2.98 3.21 5.31
N ASP A 50 2.66 4.49 5.45
CA ASP A 50 1.37 5.08 5.08
C ASP A 50 1.52 6.28 4.13
N PRO A 51 0.68 6.41 3.09
CA PRO A 51 0.59 7.65 2.33
C PRO A 51 -0.03 8.77 3.20
N ASP A 52 0.51 9.98 3.10
CA ASP A 52 -0.03 11.18 3.76
C ASP A 52 -0.05 12.37 2.78
N PRO A 53 -1.22 12.95 2.45
CA PRO A 53 -1.34 14.08 1.54
C PRO A 53 -0.81 15.41 2.12
N ALA A 54 -0.58 15.49 3.43
CA ALA A 54 -0.17 16.72 4.10
C ALA A 54 1.36 16.95 4.07
N ILE A 55 2.15 15.96 3.64
CA ILE A 55 3.62 16.02 3.67
C ILE A 55 4.24 15.93 2.27
N SER A 56 5.52 16.29 2.20
CA SER A 56 6.39 16.07 1.03
C SER A 56 7.53 15.14 1.42
N GLY A 57 7.95 14.27 0.52
CA GLY A 57 9.04 13.34 0.79
C GLY A 57 8.63 12.23 1.76
N TYR A 58 9.47 11.96 2.74
CA TYR A 58 9.28 10.93 3.76
C TYR A 58 9.44 11.55 5.15
N GLU A 59 8.58 11.17 6.10
CA GLU A 59 8.68 11.57 7.51
C GLU A 59 8.47 10.36 8.42
N GLU A 60 8.81 10.49 9.71
CA GLU A 60 8.56 9.42 10.68
C GLU A 60 7.05 9.23 10.90
N SER A 61 6.62 7.96 10.96
CA SER A 61 5.21 7.66 11.17
C SER A 61 4.77 7.99 12.60
N PRO A 62 3.61 8.66 12.78
CA PRO A 62 3.03 8.88 14.11
C PRO A 62 2.59 7.57 14.79
N ARG A 63 2.61 6.43 14.07
CA ARG A 63 2.37 5.10 14.63
C ARG A 63 3.55 4.54 15.42
N GLY A 64 4.71 5.20 15.37
CA GLY A 64 5.94 4.76 16.06
C GLY A 64 6.72 3.66 15.34
N ALA A 65 6.36 3.33 14.09
CA ALA A 65 7.08 2.40 13.23
C ALA A 65 6.92 2.79 11.76
N ALA A 66 7.98 2.57 10.96
CA ALA A 66 8.09 2.97 9.56
C ALA A 66 7.93 4.48 9.29
N SER A 67 7.95 4.85 8.01
CA SER A 67 7.72 6.22 7.54
C SER A 67 6.29 6.46 7.05
N VAL A 68 5.88 7.73 7.04
CA VAL A 68 4.82 8.22 6.14
C VAL A 68 5.45 8.82 4.88
N PHE A 69 4.72 8.87 3.77
CA PHE A 69 5.23 9.40 2.50
C PHE A 69 4.23 10.26 1.73
N GLY A 70 4.75 11.30 1.09
CA GLY A 70 3.98 12.23 0.26
C GLY A 70 3.76 11.77 -1.18
N GLN A 71 2.97 12.55 -1.92
CA GLN A 71 2.67 12.29 -3.34
C GLN A 71 3.92 12.38 -4.24
N ASP A 72 4.83 13.31 -3.94
CA ASP A 72 6.11 13.50 -4.63
C ASP A 72 7.05 12.30 -4.45
N ALA A 73 7.11 11.76 -3.23
CA ALA A 73 7.84 10.54 -2.92
C ALA A 73 7.28 9.33 -3.68
N LEU A 74 5.95 9.16 -3.71
CA LEU A 74 5.30 8.12 -4.49
C LEU A 74 5.60 8.25 -5.98
N LYS A 75 5.46 9.45 -6.54
CA LYS A 75 5.75 9.69 -7.95
C LYS A 75 7.18 9.30 -8.29
N SER A 76 8.15 9.78 -7.50
CA SER A 76 9.58 9.51 -7.70
C SER A 76 9.91 8.03 -7.55
N PHE A 77 9.28 7.35 -6.60
CA PHE A 77 9.43 5.90 -6.38
C PHE A 77 8.93 5.10 -7.59
N CYS A 78 7.72 5.40 -8.06
CA CYS A 78 7.13 4.73 -9.22
C CYS A 78 7.95 4.97 -10.50
N ASP A 79 8.37 6.23 -10.75
CA ASP A 79 9.18 6.58 -11.91
C ASP A 79 10.53 5.85 -11.89
N ARG A 80 11.19 5.79 -10.72
CA ARG A 80 12.48 5.11 -10.54
C ARG A 80 12.40 3.60 -10.79
N LEU A 81 11.33 2.96 -10.34
CA LEU A 81 11.17 1.49 -10.42
C LEU A 81 10.40 1.02 -11.66
N GLY A 82 9.94 1.95 -12.51
CA GLY A 82 9.13 1.65 -13.69
C GLY A 82 7.77 1.04 -13.32
N LEU A 83 7.11 1.61 -12.31
CA LEU A 83 5.80 1.18 -11.83
C LEU A 83 4.73 2.21 -12.21
N GLU A 84 3.55 1.71 -12.54
CA GLU A 84 2.38 2.53 -12.88
C GLU A 84 1.41 2.63 -11.70
N LEU A 85 1.34 1.57 -10.87
CA LEU A 85 0.40 1.49 -9.76
C LEU A 85 0.98 0.72 -8.56
N ILE A 86 0.81 1.30 -7.38
CA ILE A 86 0.97 0.62 -6.09
C ILE A 86 -0.40 0.21 -5.58
N ILE A 87 -0.54 -1.06 -5.20
CA ILE A 87 -1.72 -1.57 -4.50
C ILE A 87 -1.31 -1.90 -3.07
N ARG A 88 -2.00 -1.31 -2.10
CA ARG A 88 -1.68 -1.52 -0.69
C ARG A 88 -2.91 -1.66 0.19
N ALA A 89 -2.73 -1.93 1.48
CA ALA A 89 -3.83 -2.13 2.44
C ALA A 89 -3.66 -1.29 3.71
N HIS A 90 -3.64 -1.91 4.89
CA HIS A 90 -3.30 -1.33 6.21
C HIS A 90 -4.24 -0.26 6.77
N GLN A 91 -4.60 0.77 6.01
CA GLN A 91 -5.49 1.84 6.44
C GLN A 91 -6.95 1.51 6.16
N VAL A 92 -7.81 1.73 7.15
CA VAL A 92 -9.27 1.68 6.99
C VAL A 92 -9.69 2.87 6.14
N VAL A 93 -10.36 2.62 5.02
CA VAL A 93 -10.88 3.66 4.12
C VAL A 93 -12.39 3.51 3.95
N PRO A 94 -13.17 4.62 3.86
CA PRO A 94 -14.64 4.57 3.99
C PRO A 94 -15.33 3.62 3.01
N GLU A 95 -14.89 3.61 1.75
CA GLU A 95 -15.50 2.82 0.68
C GLU A 95 -14.81 1.46 0.47
N GLY A 96 -13.91 1.08 1.37
CA GLY A 96 -13.06 -0.10 1.24
C GLY A 96 -11.95 0.06 0.19
N TYR A 97 -11.95 1.13 -0.61
CA TYR A 97 -10.80 1.53 -1.41
C TYR A 97 -10.63 3.05 -1.44
N GLU A 98 -9.42 3.52 -1.70
CA GLU A 98 -9.10 4.94 -1.86
C GLU A 98 -7.89 5.12 -2.76
N PHE A 99 -7.95 6.10 -3.67
CA PHE A 99 -6.81 6.46 -4.53
C PHE A 99 -5.97 7.57 -3.90
N PHE A 100 -4.66 7.53 -4.15
CA PHE A 100 -3.70 8.54 -3.74
C PHE A 100 -2.70 8.85 -4.86
N GLY A 101 -2.16 10.07 -4.86
CA GLY A 101 -1.11 10.53 -5.77
C GLY A 101 -1.42 10.33 -7.26
N ASP A 102 -2.44 11.03 -7.77
CA ASP A 102 -2.89 10.93 -9.16
C ASP A 102 -3.23 9.50 -9.60
N ARG A 103 -3.83 8.73 -8.68
CA ARG A 103 -4.21 7.32 -8.87
C ARG A 103 -3.02 6.37 -9.09
N ARG A 104 -1.80 6.79 -8.74
CA ARG A 104 -0.62 5.91 -8.75
C ARG A 104 -0.53 4.99 -7.54
N LEU A 105 -1.38 5.20 -6.54
CA LEU A 105 -1.56 4.27 -5.43
C LEU A 105 -3.05 4.07 -5.16
N VAL A 106 -3.42 2.83 -4.82
CA VAL A 106 -4.74 2.49 -4.30
C VAL A 106 -4.60 1.71 -2.99
N THR A 107 -5.28 2.18 -1.96
CA THR A 107 -5.48 1.47 -0.70
C THR A 107 -6.72 0.60 -0.82
N ILE A 108 -6.64 -0.68 -0.44
CA ILE A 108 -7.74 -1.64 -0.38
C ILE A 108 -7.89 -2.14 1.05
N PHE A 109 -9.12 -2.06 1.57
CA PHE A 109 -9.49 -2.57 2.88
C PHE A 109 -10.70 -3.49 2.77
N SER A 110 -10.57 -4.73 3.24
CA SER A 110 -11.56 -5.79 2.96
C SER A 110 -12.35 -6.27 4.18
N ALA A 111 -12.25 -5.57 5.32
CA ALA A 111 -13.07 -5.84 6.51
C ALA A 111 -14.14 -4.75 6.68
N PRO A 112 -15.44 -5.04 6.45
CA PRO A 112 -16.49 -4.03 6.62
C PRO A 112 -16.79 -3.83 8.11
N SER A 113 -17.29 -2.66 8.48
CA SER A 113 -17.57 -2.31 9.88
C SER A 113 -16.40 -2.63 10.82
N TYR A 114 -15.18 -2.19 10.44
CA TYR A 114 -13.97 -2.60 11.13
C TYR A 114 -14.07 -2.38 12.65
N CYS A 115 -13.75 -3.42 13.41
CA CYS A 115 -13.85 -3.47 14.88
C CYS A 115 -15.21 -3.02 15.46
N ALA A 116 -16.30 -3.05 14.68
CA ALA A 116 -17.61 -2.46 15.03
C ALA A 116 -17.56 -0.97 15.43
N GLN A 117 -16.47 -0.27 15.09
CA GLN A 117 -16.23 1.14 15.41
C GLN A 117 -16.33 2.03 14.16
N PHE A 118 -16.00 1.47 13.00
CA PHE A 118 -16.06 2.16 11.73
C PHE A 118 -17.32 1.75 10.96
N ASN A 119 -17.83 2.63 10.11
CA ASN A 119 -18.92 2.33 9.18
C ASN A 119 -18.40 2.13 7.74
N ASN A 120 -17.17 1.62 7.62
CA ASN A 120 -16.52 1.44 6.32
C ASN A 120 -17.09 0.22 5.58
N ALA A 121 -17.06 0.29 4.25
CA ALA A 121 -17.24 -0.87 3.40
C ALA A 121 -15.96 -1.72 3.32
N ALA A 122 -16.11 -2.95 2.85
CA ALA A 122 -15.01 -3.76 2.37
C ALA A 122 -14.93 -3.68 0.84
N CYS A 123 -13.73 -3.79 0.29
CA CYS A 123 -13.51 -3.87 -1.15
C CYS A 123 -12.60 -5.03 -1.52
N VAL A 124 -12.86 -5.60 -2.69
CA VAL A 124 -11.93 -6.45 -3.44
C VAL A 124 -11.68 -5.80 -4.79
N MET A 125 -10.42 -5.54 -5.10
CA MET A 125 -9.98 -5.06 -6.41
C MET A 125 -9.77 -6.25 -7.35
N LYS A 126 -10.37 -6.19 -8.54
CA LYS A 126 -10.22 -7.19 -9.60
C LYS A 126 -9.41 -6.56 -10.73
N ILE A 127 -8.46 -7.31 -11.25
CA ILE A 127 -7.61 -6.92 -12.38
C ILE A 127 -7.79 -7.98 -13.45
N SER A 128 -8.26 -7.60 -14.64
CA SER A 128 -8.41 -8.50 -15.78
C SER A 128 -7.05 -8.80 -16.44
N GLU A 129 -7.03 -9.71 -17.40
CA GLU A 129 -5.83 -9.99 -18.21
C GLU A 129 -5.35 -8.76 -19.00
N ASP A 130 -6.30 -7.92 -19.44
CA ASP A 130 -6.04 -6.63 -20.12
C ASP A 130 -5.70 -5.49 -19.15
N LEU A 131 -5.47 -5.81 -17.87
CA LEU A 131 -5.19 -4.86 -16.79
C LEU A 131 -6.31 -3.86 -16.50
N GLU A 132 -7.54 -4.17 -16.90
CA GLU A 132 -8.69 -3.38 -16.51
C GLU A 132 -8.98 -3.59 -15.02
N ILE A 133 -9.14 -2.47 -14.31
CA ILE A 133 -9.36 -2.45 -12.86
C ILE A 133 -10.84 -2.25 -12.58
N SER A 134 -11.43 -3.13 -11.77
CA SER A 134 -12.77 -2.96 -11.22
C SER A 134 -12.80 -3.27 -9.72
N PHE A 135 -13.83 -2.77 -9.03
CA PHE A 135 -13.97 -2.88 -7.57
C PHE A 135 -15.27 -3.58 -7.21
N ALA A 136 -15.20 -4.63 -6.38
CA ALA A 136 -16.35 -5.27 -5.77
C ALA A 136 -16.47 -4.78 -4.32
N ILE A 137 -17.50 -3.97 -4.06
CA ILE A 137 -17.72 -3.30 -2.77
C ILE A 137 -18.78 -4.06 -1.97
N HIS A 138 -18.44 -4.39 -0.74
CA HIS A 138 -19.31 -5.06 0.23
C HIS A 138 -19.58 -4.12 1.40
N ARG A 139 -20.78 -3.52 1.41
CA ARG A 139 -21.20 -2.64 2.51
C ARG A 139 -21.77 -3.44 3.67
N PRO A 140 -21.52 -3.03 4.92
CA PRO A 140 -22.16 -3.65 6.07
C PRO A 140 -23.69 -3.52 5.96
N LYS A 141 -24.41 -4.57 6.37
CA LYS A 141 -25.88 -4.53 6.44
C LYS A 141 -26.27 -3.56 7.56
N LYS A 142 -27.15 -2.61 7.27
CA LYS A 142 -27.84 -1.85 8.32
C LYS A 142 -28.71 -2.85 9.09
N THR A 143 -28.39 -3.07 10.36
CA THR A 143 -29.26 -3.74 11.33
C THR A 143 -30.42 -2.85 11.71
#